data_AF-A0A6N8WQJ7-F1
#
_entry.id   AF-A0A6N8WQJ7-F1
#
_cell.length_a   1.000
_cell.length_b   1.000
_cell.length_c   1.000
_cell.angle_alpha   90.00
_cell.angle_beta   90.00
_cell.angle_gamma   90.00
#
_symmetry.space_group_name_H-M   'P 1'
#
loop_
_entity.id
_entity.type
_entity.pdbx_description
1 polymer ?
#
loop_
_entity_poly.entity_id
_entity_poly.type
_entity_poly.pdbx_seq_one_letter_code
_entity_poly.pdbx_strand_id
1 'polypeptide(L)'
;MSRASRRKRQAQASPHQRAAPGRPGAPARGGFGLPLLLTLALAGLYFVPRIREAEALAVSFVAAAGVLLAWQGILALRLRRRASGPDGPDGGARTADAGTRPPGVVTSLRPQHYVQAAVQLSVFLYWGYYWGPVYDHAWLLFGQLLFAYAFDMLLAWSRGERYALGFGPFPIIFSTNLFLWFHDDWFALQFLMIAVGFLGKAFVRWEREGRRVHVFNPSAFSLGLFSIALIATDATSITWGEEIATTLTLAPNIYLFLFLAGLVVMYAFSITLVAASAAIVLFGLSALWSAATGVPYFIDSEIPTAVFLGLHLLVTDPSTSPRTPIGKTIFGVLYGGCVFGLYALLGAFGVPTFYDKLLGVPLLNLGVRRIDALVARMGSRARFETAAGWLARPRANLTQMAVWIAFFFTMTALGATDGRHRGDTVPFWEQACAEGRPQACQRLIQIEASYCADASAWACNELGRHYREGAIVEADAELALGYFGRACELRFQPACLNLLEQDGRYRAPPKPLDLRLLLREGGANLMEMPEPELHARACEHGWTFACEGAR
;
A
#
# COMPACT_ATOMS: atom_id res chain seq x y z
N MET A 1 51.29 -17.31 46.86
CA MET A 1 49.89 -17.80 46.98
C MET A 1 48.93 -16.65 46.68
N SER A 2 48.08 -16.87 45.67
CA SER A 2 46.82 -16.24 45.25
C SER A 2 46.52 -14.75 45.52
N ARG A 3 46.54 -13.96 44.42
CA ARG A 3 45.74 -12.73 44.22
C ARG A 3 44.38 -13.12 43.65
N ALA A 4 43.28 -12.71 44.28
CA ALA A 4 41.94 -12.79 43.71
C ALA A 4 41.18 -11.48 43.95
N SER A 5 41.28 -10.54 42.99
CA SER A 5 40.42 -9.36 42.94
C SER A 5 39.21 -9.66 42.06
N ARG A 6 38.05 -9.71 42.71
CA ARG A 6 36.73 -9.94 42.11
C ARG A 6 36.31 -8.70 41.33
N ARG A 7 36.41 -8.72 40.00
CA ARG A 7 35.88 -7.69 39.09
C ARG A 7 34.34 -7.70 39.14
N LYS A 8 33.75 -6.65 39.71
CA LYS A 8 32.33 -6.28 39.55
C LYS A 8 32.03 -6.04 38.07
N ARG A 9 31.30 -6.95 37.42
CA ARG A 9 30.61 -6.67 36.15
C ARG A 9 29.41 -5.76 36.46
N GLN A 10 29.57 -4.46 36.27
CA GLN A 10 28.45 -3.54 36.10
C GLN A 10 27.80 -3.85 34.75
N ALA A 11 26.67 -4.56 34.77
CA ALA A 11 25.75 -4.61 33.64
C ALA A 11 25.00 -3.26 33.60
N GLN A 12 25.52 -2.32 32.81
CA GLN A 12 24.77 -1.12 32.44
C GLN A 12 23.61 -1.53 31.54
N ALA A 13 22.38 -1.35 32.02
CA ALA A 13 21.17 -1.53 31.25
C ALA A 13 21.13 -0.51 30.09
N SER A 14 20.82 -0.99 28.88
CA SER A 14 20.63 -0.16 27.69
C SER A 14 19.49 0.85 27.86
N PRO A 15 19.56 2.06 27.25
CA PRO A 15 18.56 3.12 27.45
C PRO A 15 17.16 2.85 26.85
N HIS A 16 16.96 1.74 26.14
CA HIS A 16 15.72 1.46 25.39
C HIS A 16 14.71 0.51 26.07
N GLN A 17 14.78 0.33 27.40
CA GLN A 17 13.81 -0.51 28.15
C GLN A 17 12.94 0.24 29.17
N ARG A 18 12.78 1.56 29.05
CA ARG A 18 11.74 2.30 29.80
C ARG A 18 10.63 2.82 28.89
N ALA A 19 9.98 1.91 28.17
CA ALA A 19 8.55 2.08 27.95
C ALA A 19 7.86 1.61 29.24
N ALA A 20 7.72 2.52 30.20
CA ALA A 20 6.79 2.29 31.31
C ALA A 20 5.42 1.96 30.70
N PRO A 21 4.67 0.96 31.20
CA PRO A 21 3.26 0.88 30.87
C PRO A 21 2.65 2.23 31.25
N GLY A 22 2.14 2.98 30.27
CA GLY A 22 1.46 4.24 30.53
C GLY A 22 0.47 4.03 31.67
N ARG A 23 0.50 4.91 32.69
CA ARG A 23 -0.44 4.86 33.82
C ARG A 23 -1.84 4.62 33.24
N PRO A 24 -2.52 3.52 33.59
CA PRO A 24 -3.88 3.32 33.11
C PRO A 24 -4.71 4.49 33.64
N GLY A 25 -5.31 5.26 32.72
CA GLY A 25 -6.30 6.25 33.09
C GLY A 25 -7.39 5.60 33.95
N ALA A 26 -7.99 6.38 34.86
CA ALA A 26 -9.07 5.89 35.71
C ALA A 26 -10.15 5.19 34.85
N PRO A 27 -10.59 3.98 35.22
CA PRO A 27 -11.54 3.23 34.41
C PRO A 27 -12.88 3.97 34.36
N ALA A 28 -13.21 4.54 33.20
CA ALA A 28 -14.57 4.99 32.94
C ALA A 28 -15.48 3.76 32.82
N ARG A 29 -16.62 3.76 33.51
CA ARG A 29 -17.69 2.78 33.27
C ARG A 29 -18.23 3.02 31.85
N GLY A 30 -17.72 2.27 30.88
CA GLY A 30 -18.14 2.38 29.49
C GLY A 30 -19.45 1.65 29.28
N GLY A 31 -20.57 2.37 29.19
CA GLY A 31 -21.83 1.78 28.74
C GLY A 31 -21.82 1.48 27.24
N PHE A 32 -22.87 0.82 26.74
CA PHE A 32 -23.13 0.63 25.31
C PHE A 32 -23.41 1.95 24.55
N GLY A 33 -23.39 3.12 25.20
CA GLY A 33 -23.69 4.40 24.59
C GLY A 33 -22.70 4.84 23.51
N LEU A 34 -21.39 4.62 23.72
CA LEU A 34 -20.38 4.99 22.73
C LEU A 34 -20.47 4.18 21.43
N PRO A 35 -20.49 2.83 21.43
CA PRO A 35 -20.65 2.07 20.19
C PRO A 35 -22.02 2.29 19.55
N LEU A 36 -23.07 2.57 20.34
CA LEU A 36 -24.37 2.94 19.79
C LEU A 36 -24.29 4.27 19.05
N LEU A 37 -23.68 5.30 19.65
CA LEU A 37 -23.45 6.60 19.02
C LEU A 37 -22.68 6.45 17.71
N LEU A 38 -21.59 5.67 17.70
CA LEU A 38 -20.79 5.41 16.49
C LEU A 38 -21.60 4.70 15.40
N THR A 39 -22.45 3.75 15.81
CA THR A 39 -23.31 2.99 14.88
C THR A 39 -24.44 3.86 14.31
N LEU A 40 -25.04 4.72 15.14
CA LEU A 40 -26.04 5.70 14.70
C LEU A 40 -25.41 6.77 13.79
N ALA A 41 -24.18 7.20 14.09
CA ALA A 41 -23.43 8.09 13.21
C ALA A 41 -23.13 7.42 11.86
N LEU A 42 -22.73 6.14 11.85
CA LEU A 42 -22.55 5.37 10.63
C LEU A 42 -23.84 5.27 9.81
N ALA A 43 -24.97 4.96 10.47
CA ALA A 43 -26.28 4.96 9.82
C ALA A 43 -26.67 6.35 9.29
N GLY A 44 -26.34 7.42 10.03
CA GLY A 44 -26.59 8.80 9.65
C GLY A 44 -25.84 9.23 8.39
N LEU A 45 -24.72 8.58 8.04
CA LEU A 45 -24.02 8.85 6.78
C LEU A 45 -24.85 8.48 5.54
N TYR A 46 -25.93 7.70 5.68
CA TYR A 46 -26.94 7.51 4.63
C TYR A 46 -27.48 8.84 4.08
N PHE A 47 -27.54 9.90 4.88
CA PHE A 47 -28.05 11.19 4.43
C PHE A 47 -27.04 12.04 3.64
N VAL A 48 -25.78 11.60 3.54
CA VAL A 48 -24.76 12.27 2.73
C VAL A 48 -25.07 12.00 1.24
N PRO A 49 -25.18 13.02 0.37
CA PRO A 49 -25.53 12.85 -1.04
C PRO A 49 -24.69 11.78 -1.75
N ARG A 50 -23.36 11.81 -1.57
CA ARG A 50 -22.40 10.84 -2.12
C ARG A 50 -22.74 9.38 -1.81
N ILE A 51 -23.31 9.10 -0.63
CA ILE A 51 -23.70 7.74 -0.21
C ILE A 51 -25.13 7.43 -0.64
N ARG A 52 -26.03 8.40 -0.52
CA ARG A 52 -27.46 8.24 -0.80
C ARG A 52 -27.74 7.96 -2.28
N GLU A 53 -26.98 8.58 -3.17
CA GLU A 53 -27.21 8.52 -4.62
C GLU A 53 -26.83 7.17 -5.23
N ALA A 54 -25.91 6.43 -4.60
CA ALA A 54 -25.53 5.08 -5.02
C ALA A 54 -26.26 4.04 -4.16
N GLU A 55 -27.20 3.31 -4.75
CA GLU A 55 -28.07 2.36 -4.04
C GLU A 55 -27.26 1.28 -3.28
N ALA A 56 -26.33 0.62 -3.96
CA ALA A 56 -25.49 -0.42 -3.36
C ALA A 56 -24.63 0.11 -2.21
N LEU A 57 -24.14 1.34 -2.31
CA LEU A 57 -23.37 2.02 -1.28
C LEU A 57 -24.23 2.33 -0.06
N ALA A 58 -25.42 2.90 -0.27
CA ALA A 58 -26.40 3.15 0.78
C ALA A 58 -26.78 1.86 1.53
N VAL A 59 -27.07 0.78 0.80
CA VAL A 59 -27.36 -0.54 1.36
C VAL A 59 -26.18 -1.06 2.19
N SER A 60 -24.94 -0.89 1.70
CA SER A 60 -23.73 -1.32 2.42
C SER A 60 -23.59 -0.64 3.79
N PHE A 61 -23.87 0.67 3.89
CA PHE A 61 -23.82 1.41 5.16
C PHE A 61 -24.94 1.01 6.12
N VAL A 62 -26.17 0.88 5.62
CA VAL A 62 -27.32 0.47 6.44
C VAL A 62 -27.15 -0.95 6.94
N ALA A 63 -26.68 -1.87 6.08
CA ALA A 63 -26.39 -3.25 6.46
C ALA A 63 -25.28 -3.34 7.52
N ALA A 64 -24.18 -2.61 7.33
CA ALA A 64 -23.09 -2.55 8.32
C ALA A 64 -23.58 -2.02 9.68
N ALA A 65 -24.38 -0.95 9.69
CA ALA A 65 -24.99 -0.42 10.90
C ALA A 65 -25.96 -1.44 11.54
N GLY A 66 -26.80 -2.11 10.74
CA GLY A 66 -27.72 -3.15 11.21
C GLY A 66 -27.00 -4.32 11.88
N VAL A 67 -25.90 -4.80 11.30
CA VAL A 67 -25.05 -5.84 11.89
C VAL A 67 -24.45 -5.39 13.23
N LEU A 68 -23.94 -4.16 13.30
CA LEU A 68 -23.38 -3.61 14.55
C LEU A 68 -24.45 -3.43 15.63
N LEU A 69 -25.67 -3.01 15.27
CA LEU A 69 -26.81 -2.90 16.21
C LEU A 69 -27.23 -4.29 16.72
N ALA A 70 -27.35 -5.26 15.82
CA ALA A 70 -27.69 -6.64 16.19
C ALA A 70 -26.64 -7.24 17.14
N TRP A 71 -25.34 -7.06 16.84
CA TRP A 71 -24.26 -7.51 17.72
C TRP A 71 -24.32 -6.82 19.09
N GLN A 72 -24.53 -5.51 19.13
CA GLN A 72 -24.72 -4.77 20.39
C GLN A 72 -25.87 -5.33 21.22
N GLY A 73 -27.04 -5.55 20.59
CA GLY A 73 -28.21 -6.14 21.26
C GLY A 73 -27.92 -7.53 21.82
N ILE A 74 -27.30 -8.40 21.02
CA ILE A 74 -26.92 -9.76 21.44
C ILE A 74 -25.93 -9.71 22.62
N LEU A 75 -24.91 -8.84 22.55
CA LEU A 75 -23.91 -8.73 23.60
C LEU A 75 -24.53 -8.18 24.90
N ALA A 76 -25.40 -7.18 24.80
CA ALA A 76 -26.13 -6.63 25.95
C ALA A 76 -27.04 -7.68 26.60
N LEU A 77 -27.77 -8.46 25.81
CA LEU A 77 -28.61 -9.57 26.30
C LEU A 77 -27.77 -10.65 26.99
N ARG A 78 -26.62 -11.02 26.43
CA ARG A 78 -25.70 -12.01 27.03
C ARG A 78 -25.17 -11.54 28.38
N LEU A 79 -24.78 -10.26 28.49
CA LEU A 79 -24.29 -9.69 29.76
C LEU A 79 -25.40 -9.59 30.81
N ARG A 80 -26.62 -9.19 30.42
CA ARG A 80 -27.80 -9.14 31.32
C ARG A 80 -28.19 -10.53 31.84
N ARG A 81 -28.22 -11.55 30.96
CA ARG A 81 -28.54 -12.94 31.36
C ARG A 81 -27.51 -13.50 32.34
N ARG A 82 -26.21 -13.21 32.15
CA ARG A 82 -25.15 -13.62 33.09
C ARG A 82 -25.26 -12.89 34.43
N ALA A 83 -25.71 -11.64 34.44
CA ALA A 83 -25.94 -10.89 35.68
C ALA A 83 -27.21 -11.34 36.45
N SER A 84 -28.13 -12.06 35.79
CA SER A 84 -29.43 -12.49 36.36
C SER A 84 -29.54 -14.01 36.55
N GLY A 85 -28.46 -14.77 36.32
CA GLY A 85 -28.44 -16.23 36.50
C GLY A 85 -28.45 -16.67 37.97
N PRO A 86 -28.58 -17.99 38.26
CA PRO A 86 -28.72 -18.52 39.62
C PRO A 86 -27.56 -18.19 40.56
N ASP A 87 -26.41 -17.81 40.02
CA ASP A 87 -25.23 -17.31 40.74
C ASP A 87 -25.34 -15.79 41.03
N GLY A 88 -26.52 -15.35 41.49
CA GLY A 88 -26.77 -14.00 42.02
C GLY A 88 -26.05 -13.75 43.37
N PRO A 89 -26.06 -12.51 43.89
CA PRO A 89 -25.01 -11.96 44.77
C PRO A 89 -24.77 -12.67 46.12
N ASP A 90 -25.66 -13.58 46.53
CA ASP A 90 -25.63 -14.22 47.85
C ASP A 90 -24.89 -15.57 47.88
N GLY A 91 -24.29 -15.99 46.75
CA GLY A 91 -23.69 -17.32 46.58
C GLY A 91 -22.16 -17.37 46.54
N GLY A 92 -21.47 -16.78 47.51
CA GLY A 92 -20.07 -17.12 47.82
C GLY A 92 -18.99 -16.50 46.90
N ALA A 93 -17.93 -16.00 47.54
CA ALA A 93 -16.73 -15.46 46.90
C ALA A 93 -16.04 -16.50 45.99
N ARG A 94 -16.45 -16.56 44.72
CA ARG A 94 -15.69 -17.22 43.66
C ARG A 94 -15.00 -16.16 42.82
N THR A 95 -13.70 -16.37 42.69
CA THR A 95 -12.75 -15.64 41.84
C THR A 95 -13.41 -15.07 40.60
N ALA A 96 -13.35 -13.75 40.44
CA ALA A 96 -13.80 -13.01 39.27
C ALA A 96 -13.20 -13.63 38.00
N ASP A 97 -13.96 -14.52 37.38
CA ASP A 97 -13.57 -15.18 36.14
C ASP A 97 -13.43 -14.09 35.06
N ALA A 98 -12.51 -14.27 34.12
CA ALA A 98 -12.11 -13.21 33.18
C ALA A 98 -13.29 -12.68 32.32
N GLY A 99 -14.44 -13.36 32.30
CA GLY A 99 -15.65 -13.02 31.56
C GLY A 99 -16.68 -12.14 32.28
N THR A 100 -16.48 -11.74 33.55
CA THR A 100 -17.50 -11.02 34.36
C THR A 100 -17.30 -9.51 34.41
N ARG A 101 -16.31 -8.96 33.70
CA ARG A 101 -16.04 -7.51 33.74
C ARG A 101 -17.06 -6.75 32.88
N PRO A 102 -17.69 -5.68 33.42
CA PRO A 102 -18.55 -4.84 32.60
C PRO A 102 -17.74 -4.23 31.45
N PRO A 103 -18.42 -3.89 30.33
CA PRO A 103 -17.80 -3.19 29.21
C PRO A 103 -17.01 -1.99 29.74
N GLY A 104 -15.72 -1.95 29.38
CA GLY A 104 -14.77 -0.99 29.91
C GLY A 104 -13.99 -0.37 28.77
N VAL A 105 -13.83 0.95 28.84
CA VAL A 105 -12.99 1.71 27.92
C VAL A 105 -11.80 2.26 28.71
N VAL A 106 -10.61 2.09 28.16
CA VAL A 106 -9.36 2.64 28.70
C VAL A 106 -8.73 3.47 27.60
N THR A 107 -8.32 4.69 27.90
CA THR A 107 -7.61 5.54 26.93
C THR A 107 -6.17 5.03 26.72
N SER A 108 -5.78 4.79 25.47
CA SER A 108 -4.43 4.37 25.08
C SER A 108 -3.95 5.16 23.86
N LEU A 109 -3.26 6.27 24.13
CA LEU A 109 -2.59 7.06 23.09
C LEU A 109 -1.18 6.50 22.90
N ARG A 110 -0.94 5.95 21.71
CA ARG A 110 0.35 5.34 21.35
C ARG A 110 0.99 6.12 20.20
N PRO A 111 2.26 6.56 20.32
CA PRO A 111 2.99 7.27 19.27
C PRO A 111 2.94 6.61 17.90
N GLN A 112 3.08 5.28 17.85
CA GLN A 112 2.98 4.54 16.60
C GLN A 112 1.68 4.73 15.84
N HIS A 113 0.57 4.96 16.54
CA HIS A 113 -0.71 5.08 15.86
C HIS A 113 -0.96 6.48 15.32
N TYR A 114 -0.73 7.53 16.13
CA TYR A 114 -1.05 8.89 15.69
C TYR A 114 0.01 9.45 14.72
N VAL A 115 1.29 9.09 14.86
CA VAL A 115 2.32 9.50 13.88
C VAL A 115 2.05 8.85 12.53
N GLN A 116 1.77 7.55 12.51
CA GLN A 116 1.47 6.85 11.26
C GLN A 116 0.17 7.37 10.61
N ALA A 117 -0.87 7.63 11.41
CA ALA A 117 -2.11 8.23 10.92
C ALA A 117 -1.87 9.62 10.31
N ALA A 118 -1.07 10.47 10.95
CA ALA A 118 -0.76 11.80 10.44
C ALA A 118 0.03 11.76 9.12
N VAL A 119 1.01 10.86 9.03
CA VAL A 119 1.82 10.69 7.81
C VAL A 119 0.96 10.15 6.67
N GLN A 120 0.13 9.12 6.92
CA GLN A 120 -0.77 8.59 5.89
C GLN A 120 -1.83 9.62 5.47
N LEU A 121 -2.36 10.42 6.41
CA LEU A 121 -3.25 11.53 6.08
C LEU A 121 -2.56 12.55 5.17
N SER A 122 -1.29 12.88 5.40
CA SER A 122 -0.56 13.77 4.49
C SER A 122 -0.42 13.18 3.08
N VAL A 123 -0.30 11.85 2.93
CA VAL A 123 -0.31 11.20 1.62
C VAL A 123 -1.67 11.37 0.96
N PHE A 124 -2.78 11.11 1.66
CA PHE A 124 -4.12 11.33 1.10
C PHE A 124 -4.36 12.78 0.69
N LEU A 125 -3.93 13.74 1.50
CA LEU A 125 -4.08 15.16 1.18
C LEU A 125 -3.28 15.54 -0.06
N TYR A 126 -2.03 15.07 -0.15
CA TYR A 126 -1.15 15.41 -1.26
C TYR A 126 -1.59 14.74 -2.57
N TRP A 127 -1.77 13.41 -2.55
CA TRP A 127 -2.23 12.65 -3.70
C TRP A 127 -3.63 13.08 -4.16
N GLY A 128 -4.56 13.30 -3.22
CA GLY A 128 -5.93 13.71 -3.54
C GLY A 128 -6.04 15.09 -4.18
N TYR A 129 -5.03 15.94 -4.03
CA TYR A 129 -4.98 17.22 -4.75
C TYR A 129 -4.79 17.01 -6.26
N TYR A 130 -4.08 15.96 -6.66
CA TYR A 130 -3.80 15.62 -8.06
C TYR A 130 -4.73 14.53 -8.62
N TRP A 131 -5.38 13.76 -7.74
CA TRP A 131 -6.38 12.76 -8.10
C TRP A 131 -7.65 12.96 -7.27
N GLY A 132 -8.60 13.73 -7.82
CA GLY A 132 -9.85 14.12 -7.17
C GLY A 132 -10.67 13.00 -6.51
N PRO A 133 -10.75 11.76 -7.06
CA PRO A 133 -11.50 10.66 -6.46
C PRO A 133 -11.14 10.37 -4.99
N VAL A 134 -9.92 10.69 -4.56
CA VAL A 134 -9.51 10.57 -3.15
C VAL A 134 -10.40 11.40 -2.22
N TYR A 135 -10.78 12.61 -2.64
CA TYR A 135 -11.61 13.50 -1.84
C TYR A 135 -13.08 13.08 -1.87
N ASP A 136 -13.57 12.54 -2.99
CA ASP A 136 -14.90 11.92 -3.05
C ASP A 136 -15.01 10.70 -2.13
N HIS A 137 -13.90 9.99 -1.92
CA HIS A 137 -13.78 8.86 -1.00
C HIS A 137 -13.70 9.26 0.48
N ALA A 138 -13.56 10.55 0.81
CA ALA A 138 -13.36 11.00 2.20
C ALA A 138 -14.53 10.62 3.13
N TRP A 139 -15.77 10.70 2.65
CA TRP A 139 -16.95 10.25 3.41
C TRP A 139 -16.96 8.74 3.64
N LEU A 140 -16.44 7.99 2.68
CA LEU A 140 -16.32 6.53 2.77
C LEU A 140 -15.23 6.13 3.76
N LEU A 141 -14.10 6.82 3.76
CA LEU A 141 -13.06 6.68 4.79
C LEU A 141 -13.59 7.00 6.19
N PHE A 142 -14.39 8.05 6.34
CA PHE A 142 -15.00 8.41 7.62
C PHE A 142 -15.97 7.31 8.11
N GLY A 143 -16.81 6.78 7.21
CA GLY A 143 -17.67 5.63 7.51
C GLY A 143 -16.89 4.39 7.94
N GLN A 144 -15.80 4.07 7.24
CA GLN A 144 -14.90 2.98 7.59
C GLN A 144 -14.28 3.16 8.99
N LEU A 145 -13.90 4.38 9.38
CA LEU A 145 -13.41 4.68 10.73
C LEU A 145 -14.49 4.47 11.79
N LEU A 146 -15.71 4.98 11.58
CA LEU A 146 -16.83 4.77 12.52
C LEU A 146 -17.11 3.27 12.71
N PHE A 147 -17.19 2.54 11.60
CA PHE A 147 -17.35 1.09 11.61
C PHE A 147 -16.21 0.40 12.37
N ALA A 148 -14.97 0.75 12.09
CA ALA A 148 -13.79 0.15 12.73
C ALA A 148 -13.77 0.36 14.26
N TYR A 149 -14.11 1.57 14.73
CA TYR A 149 -14.20 1.84 16.16
C TYR A 149 -15.31 1.04 16.84
N ALA A 150 -16.50 0.99 16.23
CA ALA A 150 -17.62 0.21 16.77
C ALA A 150 -17.27 -1.29 16.76
N PHE A 151 -16.78 -1.82 15.64
CA PHE A 151 -16.44 -3.22 15.46
C PHE A 151 -15.34 -3.68 16.43
N ASP A 152 -14.21 -2.97 16.53
CA ASP A 152 -13.09 -3.33 17.42
C ASP A 152 -13.52 -3.30 18.90
N MET A 153 -14.39 -2.35 19.26
CA MET A 153 -14.95 -2.25 20.62
C MET A 153 -15.85 -3.44 20.96
N LEU A 154 -16.78 -3.79 20.07
CA LEU A 154 -17.67 -4.95 20.27
C LEU A 154 -16.89 -6.26 20.26
N LEU A 155 -15.85 -6.36 19.43
CA LEU A 155 -14.97 -7.51 19.38
C LEU A 155 -14.17 -7.67 20.69
N ALA A 156 -13.60 -6.58 21.22
CA ALA A 156 -12.89 -6.61 22.50
C ALA A 156 -13.80 -7.04 23.65
N TRP A 157 -15.01 -6.47 23.75
CA TRP A 157 -15.96 -6.81 24.80
C TRP A 157 -16.54 -8.21 24.67
N SER A 158 -16.76 -8.69 23.44
CA SER A 158 -17.17 -10.08 23.19
C SER A 158 -16.13 -11.09 23.67
N ARG A 159 -14.85 -10.66 23.75
CA ARG A 159 -13.72 -11.44 24.25
C ARG A 159 -13.47 -11.23 25.76
N GLY A 160 -14.31 -10.47 26.46
CA GLY A 160 -14.13 -10.14 27.88
C GLY A 160 -12.98 -9.16 28.16
N GLU A 161 -12.44 -8.52 27.12
CA GLU A 161 -11.34 -7.57 27.24
C GLU A 161 -11.85 -6.13 27.39
N ARG A 162 -11.05 -5.25 27.98
CA ARG A 162 -11.32 -3.80 27.95
C ARG A 162 -10.91 -3.23 26.59
N TYR A 163 -11.70 -2.33 26.05
CA TYR A 163 -11.37 -1.63 24.82
C TYR A 163 -10.36 -0.50 25.07
N ALA A 164 -9.31 -0.44 24.26
CA ALA A 164 -8.28 0.58 24.35
C ALA A 164 -8.56 1.71 23.34
N LEU A 165 -9.28 2.75 23.77
CA LEU A 165 -9.64 3.88 22.92
C LEU A 165 -8.40 4.74 22.61
N GLY A 166 -8.11 4.91 21.33
CA GLY A 166 -7.01 5.73 20.82
C GLY A 166 -6.96 5.67 19.30
N PHE A 167 -5.83 6.06 18.71
CA PHE A 167 -5.65 6.15 17.24
C PHE A 167 -5.48 4.79 16.53
N GLY A 168 -5.66 3.65 17.22
CA GLY A 168 -5.37 2.32 16.67
C GLY A 168 -6.06 1.99 15.34
N PRO A 169 -7.36 2.32 15.15
CA PRO A 169 -8.04 2.10 13.89
C PRO A 169 -7.53 2.94 12.71
N PHE A 170 -7.04 4.17 12.95
CA PHE A 170 -6.66 5.09 11.88
C PHE A 170 -5.60 4.52 10.94
N PRO A 171 -4.42 4.05 11.41
CA PRO A 171 -3.42 3.47 10.51
C PRO A 171 -3.90 2.24 9.76
N ILE A 172 -4.82 1.45 10.33
CA ILE A 172 -5.38 0.27 9.66
C ILE A 172 -6.25 0.72 8.49
N ILE A 173 -7.20 1.63 8.73
CA ILE A 173 -8.11 2.13 7.70
C ILE A 173 -7.35 2.88 6.62
N PHE A 174 -6.50 3.83 7.00
CA PHE A 174 -5.72 4.60 6.04
C PHE A 174 -4.77 3.71 5.24
N SER A 175 -4.08 2.75 5.88
CA SER A 175 -3.24 1.81 5.15
C SER A 175 -4.04 0.96 4.16
N THR A 176 -5.18 0.38 4.57
CA THR A 176 -6.01 -0.43 3.66
C THR A 176 -6.44 0.38 2.44
N ASN A 177 -6.84 1.63 2.64
CA ASN A 177 -7.28 2.53 1.58
C ASN A 177 -6.15 3.25 0.85
N LEU A 178 -4.88 3.02 1.16
CA LEU A 178 -3.77 3.48 0.33
C LEU A 178 -3.40 2.44 -0.75
N PHE A 179 -4.08 1.28 -0.75
CA PHE A 179 -3.73 0.15 -1.61
C PHE A 179 -4.91 -0.49 -2.33
N LEU A 180 -6.11 -0.50 -1.74
CA LEU A 180 -7.26 -1.16 -2.36
C LEU A 180 -8.58 -0.56 -1.90
N TRP A 181 -9.43 -0.19 -2.87
CA TRP A 181 -10.84 0.15 -2.66
C TRP A 181 -11.71 -0.74 -3.53
N PHE A 182 -12.88 -1.09 -3.03
CA PHE A 182 -13.95 -1.64 -3.87
C PHE A 182 -14.72 -0.50 -4.55
N HIS A 183 -15.18 -0.71 -5.78
CA HIS A 183 -16.16 0.18 -6.41
C HIS A 183 -17.45 0.24 -5.57
N ASP A 184 -18.24 1.28 -5.78
CA ASP A 184 -19.44 1.58 -4.98
C ASP A 184 -20.42 0.40 -4.89
N ASP A 185 -20.59 -0.34 -5.99
CA ASP A 185 -21.46 -1.51 -6.08
C ASP A 185 -21.04 -2.68 -5.18
N TRP A 186 -19.75 -2.73 -4.84
CA TRP A 186 -19.13 -3.79 -4.07
C TRP A 186 -18.62 -3.30 -2.71
N PHE A 187 -19.00 -2.09 -2.30
CA PHE A 187 -18.44 -1.43 -1.11
C PHE A 187 -18.69 -2.19 0.20
N ALA A 188 -19.71 -3.07 0.28
CA ALA A 188 -19.88 -3.99 1.41
C ALA A 188 -18.63 -4.83 1.69
N LEU A 189 -17.87 -5.21 0.66
CA LEU A 189 -16.60 -5.92 0.79
C LEU A 189 -15.52 -5.07 1.47
N GLN A 190 -15.59 -3.75 1.40
CA GLN A 190 -14.68 -2.85 2.13
C GLN A 190 -14.87 -3.00 3.65
N PHE A 191 -16.12 -3.01 4.14
CA PHE A 191 -16.41 -3.25 5.56
C PHE A 191 -16.00 -4.67 5.99
N LEU A 192 -16.22 -5.66 5.12
CA LEU A 192 -15.79 -7.03 5.39
C LEU A 192 -14.26 -7.14 5.47
N MET A 193 -13.52 -6.51 4.56
CA MET A 193 -12.07 -6.47 4.55
C MET A 193 -11.52 -5.86 5.85
N ILE A 194 -12.11 -4.75 6.30
CA ILE A 194 -11.78 -4.14 7.59
C ILE A 194 -12.05 -5.11 8.75
N ALA A 195 -13.23 -5.71 8.78
CA ALA A 195 -13.63 -6.66 9.82
C ALA A 195 -12.62 -7.82 9.90
N VAL A 196 -12.24 -8.39 8.75
CA VAL A 196 -11.21 -9.44 8.65
C VAL A 196 -9.86 -8.98 9.20
N GLY A 197 -9.43 -7.74 8.92
CA GLY A 197 -8.21 -7.18 9.50
C GLY A 197 -8.22 -7.14 11.03
N PHE A 198 -9.32 -6.68 11.63
CA PHE A 198 -9.50 -6.67 13.08
C PHE A 198 -9.63 -8.07 13.69
N LEU A 199 -10.31 -9.00 13.01
CA LEU A 199 -10.39 -10.41 13.41
C LEU A 199 -9.01 -11.07 13.38
N GLY A 200 -8.22 -10.84 12.32
CA GLY A 200 -6.84 -11.31 12.20
C GLY A 200 -5.97 -10.82 13.36
N LYS A 201 -6.04 -9.52 13.67
CA LYS A 201 -5.37 -8.92 14.85
C LYS A 201 -5.82 -9.54 16.19
N ALA A 202 -7.10 -9.89 16.31
CA ALA A 202 -7.68 -10.43 17.53
C ALA A 202 -7.36 -11.91 17.77
N PHE A 203 -7.39 -12.71 16.72
CA PHE A 203 -7.35 -14.17 16.81
C PHE A 203 -6.05 -14.79 16.31
N VAL A 204 -5.40 -14.19 15.30
CA VAL A 204 -4.15 -14.74 14.74
C VAL A 204 -2.95 -14.16 15.47
N ARG A 205 -2.65 -14.81 16.61
CA ARG A 205 -1.61 -14.38 17.55
C ARG A 205 -0.65 -15.53 17.85
N TRP A 206 0.60 -15.18 18.11
CA TRP A 206 1.60 -16.11 18.64
C TRP A 206 2.17 -15.63 19.97
N GLU A 207 2.87 -16.51 20.66
CA GLU A 207 3.66 -16.13 21.82
C GLU A 207 5.07 -15.72 21.36
N ARG A 208 5.46 -14.50 21.72
CA ARG A 208 6.79 -13.94 21.45
C ARG A 208 7.33 -13.34 22.73
N GLU A 209 8.36 -13.95 23.31
CA GLU A 209 9.00 -13.51 24.56
C GLU A 209 8.00 -13.34 25.73
N GLY A 210 7.14 -14.33 25.95
CA GLY A 210 6.16 -14.34 27.05
C GLY A 210 4.99 -13.37 26.88
N ARG A 211 4.81 -12.76 25.70
CA ARG A 211 3.64 -11.93 25.37
C ARG A 211 2.91 -12.48 24.14
N ARG A 212 1.58 -12.48 24.18
CA ARG A 212 0.77 -12.74 22.98
C ARG A 212 0.72 -11.49 22.10
N VAL A 213 1.24 -11.60 20.89
CA VAL A 213 1.22 -10.52 19.88
C VAL A 213 0.62 -11.06 18.59
N HIS A 214 0.01 -10.18 17.79
CA HIS A 214 -0.51 -10.58 16.49
C HIS A 214 0.62 -10.89 15.53
N VAL A 215 0.37 -11.83 14.62
CA VAL A 215 1.37 -12.29 13.65
C VAL A 215 1.52 -11.29 12.52
N PHE A 216 0.40 -10.83 11.98
CA PHE A 216 0.34 -10.03 10.76
C PHE A 216 0.04 -8.57 11.03
N ASN A 217 0.56 -7.68 10.18
CA ASN A 217 0.04 -6.32 10.12
C ASN A 217 -1.46 -6.42 9.74
N PRO A 218 -2.39 -5.85 10.53
CA PRO A 218 -3.83 -6.01 10.30
C PRO A 218 -4.30 -5.58 8.90
N SER A 219 -3.80 -4.45 8.38
CA SER A 219 -4.17 -4.00 7.03
C SER A 219 -3.58 -4.93 5.98
N ALA A 220 -2.29 -5.24 6.08
CA ALA A 220 -1.61 -6.15 5.16
C ALA A 220 -2.25 -7.55 5.10
N PHE A 221 -2.68 -8.09 6.25
CA PHE A 221 -3.37 -9.38 6.32
C PHE A 221 -4.67 -9.37 5.51
N SER A 222 -5.51 -8.35 5.74
CA SER A 222 -6.77 -8.22 5.01
C SER A 222 -6.54 -7.97 3.52
N LEU A 223 -5.60 -7.08 3.16
CA LEU A 223 -5.24 -6.78 1.77
C LEU A 223 -4.74 -8.04 1.06
N GLY A 224 -3.82 -8.79 1.67
CA GLY A 224 -3.29 -10.02 1.08
C GLY A 224 -4.34 -11.11 0.90
N LEU A 225 -5.24 -11.30 1.88
CA LEU A 225 -6.32 -12.29 1.77
C LEU A 225 -7.30 -11.92 0.64
N PHE A 226 -7.73 -10.66 0.59
CA PHE A 226 -8.64 -10.20 -0.46
C PHE A 226 -7.96 -10.18 -1.83
N SER A 227 -6.66 -9.89 -1.91
CA SER A 227 -5.88 -10.02 -3.14
C SER A 227 -5.93 -11.45 -3.67
N ILE A 228 -5.70 -12.46 -2.82
CA ILE A 228 -5.80 -13.87 -3.23
C ILE A 228 -7.21 -14.20 -3.73
N ALA A 229 -8.24 -13.74 -3.03
CA ALA A 229 -9.63 -13.97 -3.43
C ALA A 229 -9.94 -13.35 -4.79
N LEU A 230 -9.58 -12.08 -5.00
CA LEU A 230 -9.79 -11.34 -6.24
C LEU A 230 -9.07 -11.98 -7.43
N ILE A 231 -7.83 -12.44 -7.23
CA ILE A 231 -7.07 -13.18 -8.25
C ILE A 231 -7.76 -14.50 -8.56
N ALA A 232 -8.17 -15.26 -7.53
CA ALA A 232 -8.78 -16.57 -7.72
C ALA A 232 -10.15 -16.52 -8.40
N THR A 233 -10.88 -15.42 -8.27
CA THR A 233 -12.21 -15.23 -8.88
C THR A 233 -12.19 -14.36 -10.14
N ASP A 234 -11.01 -13.95 -10.62
CA ASP A 234 -10.85 -13.00 -11.73
C ASP A 234 -11.70 -11.72 -11.58
N ALA A 235 -11.76 -11.21 -10.34
CA ALA A 235 -12.66 -10.11 -9.98
C ALA A 235 -11.91 -8.81 -9.71
N THR A 236 -10.67 -8.65 -10.20
CA THR A 236 -9.87 -7.45 -9.94
C THR A 236 -10.57 -6.16 -10.42
N SER A 237 -11.35 -6.25 -11.50
CA SER A 237 -12.12 -5.14 -12.08
C SER A 237 -13.22 -4.58 -11.19
N ILE A 238 -13.57 -5.22 -10.07
CA ILE A 238 -14.51 -4.65 -9.09
C ILE A 238 -13.84 -3.67 -8.12
N THR A 239 -12.54 -3.40 -8.30
CA THR A 239 -11.71 -2.60 -7.41
C THR A 239 -10.98 -1.49 -8.15
N TRP A 240 -10.67 -0.43 -7.43
CA TRP A 240 -9.78 0.65 -7.90
C TRP A 240 -8.29 0.33 -7.71
N GLY A 241 -7.92 -0.94 -7.51
CA GLY A 241 -6.57 -1.31 -7.05
C GLY A 241 -5.46 -0.91 -8.03
N GLU A 242 -5.74 -1.00 -9.33
CA GLU A 242 -4.80 -0.64 -10.39
C GLU A 242 -4.66 0.87 -10.51
N GLU A 243 -5.78 1.59 -10.55
CA GLU A 243 -5.82 3.05 -10.60
C GLU A 243 -5.16 3.67 -9.38
N ILE A 244 -5.37 3.12 -8.18
CA ILE A 244 -4.67 3.59 -6.97
C ILE A 244 -3.15 3.41 -7.14
N ALA A 245 -2.71 2.28 -7.70
CA ALA A 245 -1.28 2.01 -7.85
C ALA A 245 -0.61 2.91 -8.89
N THR A 246 -1.31 3.26 -9.97
CA THR A 246 -0.78 4.07 -11.07
C THR A 246 -0.94 5.57 -10.83
N THR A 247 -2.03 6.02 -10.20
CA THR A 247 -2.32 7.46 -10.04
C THR A 247 -1.53 8.15 -8.92
N LEU A 248 -0.85 7.40 -8.05
CA LEU A 248 0.06 7.99 -7.06
C LEU A 248 1.18 8.80 -7.74
N THR A 249 1.58 8.41 -8.96
CA THR A 249 2.61 9.11 -9.73
C THR A 249 2.15 10.47 -10.24
N LEU A 250 0.83 10.75 -10.29
CA LEU A 250 0.30 12.04 -10.73
C LEU A 250 0.72 13.20 -9.83
N ALA A 251 1.04 12.91 -8.56
CA ALA A 251 1.53 13.90 -7.64
C ALA A 251 3.02 14.21 -7.94
N PRO A 252 3.39 15.46 -8.22
CA PRO A 252 4.78 15.84 -8.51
C PRO A 252 5.72 15.44 -7.37
N ASN A 253 6.94 15.00 -7.67
CA ASN A 253 7.95 14.67 -6.65
C ASN A 253 7.43 13.67 -5.58
N ILE A 254 6.56 12.73 -5.96
CA ILE A 254 5.95 11.80 -5.02
C ILE A 254 6.98 10.93 -4.31
N TYR A 255 8.09 10.54 -4.97
CA TYR A 255 9.12 9.73 -4.31
C TYR A 255 9.80 10.53 -3.21
N LEU A 256 10.20 11.79 -3.48
CA LEU A 256 10.73 12.68 -2.46
C LEU A 256 9.74 12.88 -1.31
N PHE A 257 8.47 13.13 -1.61
CA PHE A 257 7.44 13.31 -0.58
C PHE A 257 7.30 12.05 0.30
N LEU A 258 7.14 10.88 -0.30
CA LEU A 258 7.03 9.60 0.40
C LEU A 258 8.30 9.27 1.20
N PHE A 259 9.46 9.63 0.67
CA PHE A 259 10.74 9.47 1.36
C PHE A 259 10.78 10.33 2.63
N LEU A 260 10.45 11.62 2.54
CA LEU A 260 10.41 12.54 3.68
C LEU A 260 9.37 12.12 4.73
N ALA A 261 8.17 11.75 4.28
CA ALA A 261 7.11 11.16 5.11
C ALA A 261 7.62 9.90 5.84
N GLY A 262 8.32 9.03 5.12
CA GLY A 262 8.95 7.83 5.65
C GLY A 262 10.05 8.11 6.67
N LEU A 263 10.86 9.16 6.50
CA LEU A 263 11.89 9.55 7.47
C LEU A 263 11.29 9.87 8.85
N VAL A 264 10.09 10.45 8.90
CA VAL A 264 9.38 10.71 10.17
C VAL A 264 9.09 9.39 10.90
N VAL A 265 8.58 8.40 10.18
CA VAL A 265 8.28 7.06 10.71
C VAL A 265 9.56 6.32 11.10
N MET A 266 10.61 6.40 10.26
CA MET A 266 11.93 5.82 10.52
C MET A 266 12.58 6.41 11.77
N TYR A 267 12.48 7.73 11.96
CA TYR A 267 12.97 8.42 13.16
C TYR A 267 12.21 7.95 14.41
N ALA A 268 10.88 7.94 14.34
CA ALA A 268 10.02 7.62 15.48
C ALA A 268 10.12 6.15 15.92
N PHE A 269 10.29 5.20 14.99
CA PHE A 269 10.19 3.77 15.27
C PHE A 269 11.44 2.94 14.99
N SER A 270 12.53 3.59 14.53
CA SER A 270 13.81 2.92 14.23
C SER A 270 13.67 1.74 13.26
N ILE A 271 12.95 1.95 12.16
CA ILE A 271 12.66 0.94 11.13
C ILE A 271 13.47 1.14 9.84
N THR A 272 14.44 2.06 9.85
CA THR A 272 15.29 2.42 8.71
C THR A 272 15.95 1.22 8.04
N LEU A 273 16.47 0.26 8.81
CA LEU A 273 17.14 -0.92 8.23
C LEU A 273 16.22 -1.77 7.36
N VAL A 274 14.92 -1.87 7.72
CA VAL A 274 13.96 -2.63 6.92
C VAL A 274 13.75 -1.94 5.58
N ALA A 275 13.40 -0.67 5.62
CA ALA A 275 13.14 0.15 4.44
C ALA A 275 14.38 0.27 3.53
N ALA A 276 15.51 0.70 4.09
CA ALA A 276 16.73 0.93 3.32
C ALA A 276 17.27 -0.34 2.66
N SER A 277 17.29 -1.48 3.37
CA SER A 277 17.78 -2.73 2.78
C SER A 277 16.85 -3.29 1.71
N ALA A 278 15.53 -3.14 1.88
CA ALA A 278 14.57 -3.50 0.84
C ALA A 278 14.76 -2.66 -0.44
N ALA A 279 14.91 -1.34 -0.29
CA ALA A 279 15.09 -0.45 -1.42
C ALA A 279 16.42 -0.71 -2.14
N ILE A 280 17.51 -0.91 -1.40
CA ILE A 280 18.82 -1.28 -1.99
C ILE A 280 18.71 -2.56 -2.82
N VAL A 281 17.99 -3.56 -2.34
CA VAL A 281 17.77 -4.81 -3.09
C VAL A 281 16.94 -4.55 -4.35
N LEU A 282 15.87 -3.77 -4.27
CA LEU A 282 15.03 -3.46 -5.43
C LEU A 282 15.80 -2.66 -6.50
N PHE A 283 16.47 -1.57 -6.12
CA PHE A 283 17.33 -0.81 -7.04
C PHE A 283 18.42 -1.70 -7.64
N GLY A 284 19.07 -2.55 -6.82
CA GLY A 284 20.13 -3.44 -7.29
C GLY A 284 19.63 -4.50 -8.28
N LEU A 285 18.50 -5.14 -8.00
CA LEU A 285 17.91 -6.15 -8.87
C LEU A 285 17.36 -5.54 -10.16
N SER A 286 16.71 -4.38 -10.08
CA SER A 286 16.23 -3.64 -11.25
C SER A 286 17.40 -3.21 -12.15
N ALA A 287 18.46 -2.64 -11.57
CA ALA A 287 19.66 -2.27 -12.32
C ALA A 287 20.35 -3.49 -12.99
N LEU A 288 20.44 -4.63 -12.29
CA LEU A 288 20.97 -5.87 -12.84
C LEU A 288 20.13 -6.37 -14.03
N TRP A 289 18.81 -6.29 -13.93
CA TRP A 289 17.91 -6.65 -15.03
C TRP A 289 18.07 -5.73 -16.23
N SER A 290 18.07 -4.41 -16.01
CA SER A 290 18.27 -3.40 -17.04
C SER A 290 19.60 -3.57 -17.77
N ALA A 291 20.67 -3.89 -17.02
CA ALA A 291 21.97 -4.19 -17.60
C ALA A 291 21.99 -5.48 -18.44
N ALA A 292 21.22 -6.49 -18.03
CA ALA A 292 21.18 -7.80 -18.70
C ALA A 292 20.28 -7.82 -19.95
N THR A 293 19.15 -7.10 -19.93
CA THR A 293 18.10 -7.18 -20.97
C THR A 293 18.03 -5.93 -21.85
N GLY A 294 18.63 -4.83 -21.41
CA GLY A 294 18.52 -3.52 -22.05
C GLY A 294 17.16 -2.84 -21.84
N VAL A 295 16.23 -3.43 -21.08
CA VAL A 295 14.94 -2.81 -20.77
C VAL A 295 14.74 -2.69 -19.25
N PRO A 296 14.05 -1.65 -18.77
CA PRO A 296 13.69 -1.54 -17.37
C PRO A 296 12.88 -2.73 -16.87
N TYR A 297 13.06 -3.10 -15.60
CA TYR A 297 12.28 -4.17 -14.98
C TYR A 297 10.84 -3.75 -14.68
N PHE A 298 10.70 -2.60 -14.01
CA PHE A 298 9.42 -1.90 -13.89
C PHE A 298 9.34 -0.81 -14.97
N ILE A 299 8.14 -0.51 -15.43
CA ILE A 299 7.93 0.29 -16.64
C ILE A 299 8.45 1.72 -16.46
N ASP A 300 7.95 2.41 -15.46
CA ASP A 300 8.04 3.87 -15.28
C ASP A 300 9.05 4.29 -14.19
N SER A 301 9.69 3.33 -13.53
CA SER A 301 10.55 3.60 -12.38
C SER A 301 11.45 2.43 -12.03
N GLU A 302 12.46 2.64 -11.18
CA GLU A 302 13.26 1.55 -10.62
C GLU A 302 12.56 0.84 -9.46
N ILE A 303 11.59 1.51 -8.83
CA ILE A 303 10.70 0.97 -7.79
C ILE A 303 9.32 1.60 -8.03
N PRO A 304 8.26 0.83 -8.29
CA PRO A 304 6.92 1.38 -8.47
C PRO A 304 6.50 2.22 -7.26
N THR A 305 5.85 3.37 -7.48
CA THR A 305 5.51 4.32 -6.40
C THR A 305 4.72 3.64 -5.28
N ALA A 306 3.79 2.75 -5.62
CA ALA A 306 3.01 2.03 -4.61
C ALA A 306 3.84 1.00 -3.80
N VAL A 307 4.89 0.40 -4.39
CA VAL A 307 5.86 -0.43 -3.64
C VAL A 307 6.68 0.46 -2.70
N PHE A 308 7.11 1.62 -3.18
CA PHE A 308 7.86 2.59 -2.38
C PHE A 308 7.03 3.11 -1.20
N LEU A 309 5.74 3.38 -1.40
CA LEU A 309 4.77 3.68 -0.35
C LEU A 309 4.67 2.54 0.68
N GLY A 310 4.54 1.29 0.22
CA GLY A 310 4.48 0.12 1.09
C GLY A 310 5.72 -0.05 1.96
N LEU A 311 6.90 0.15 1.39
CA LEU A 311 8.19 0.09 2.06
C LEU A 311 8.31 1.12 3.20
N HIS A 312 7.69 2.29 3.05
CA HIS A 312 7.74 3.36 4.04
C HIS A 312 6.59 3.34 5.07
N LEU A 313 5.40 2.85 4.70
CA LEU A 313 4.19 3.00 5.53
C LEU A 313 3.41 1.71 5.82
N LEU A 314 3.70 0.59 5.14
CA LEU A 314 3.02 -0.70 5.33
C LEU A 314 3.89 -1.72 6.07
N VAL A 315 5.16 -1.84 5.67
CA VAL A 315 6.13 -2.82 6.23
C VAL A 315 6.69 -2.37 7.60
N THR A 316 6.32 -1.17 8.03
CA THR A 316 7.02 -0.43 9.09
C THR A 316 6.46 -0.64 10.49
N ASP A 317 5.46 -1.51 10.67
CA ASP A 317 4.92 -1.85 11.98
C ASP A 317 5.98 -2.63 12.81
N PRO A 318 6.46 -2.06 13.95
CA PRO A 318 7.46 -2.72 14.80
C PRO A 318 6.95 -4.00 15.46
N SER A 319 5.63 -4.18 15.54
CA SER A 319 5.05 -5.34 16.20
C SER A 319 5.09 -6.61 15.33
N THR A 320 5.14 -6.44 14.00
CA THR A 320 5.09 -7.52 13.00
C THR A 320 6.40 -7.66 12.22
N SER A 321 7.47 -7.04 12.71
CA SER A 321 8.82 -7.11 12.13
C SER A 321 9.85 -7.66 13.14
N PRO A 322 11.04 -8.08 12.68
CA PRO A 322 12.13 -8.49 13.57
C PRO A 322 12.62 -7.35 14.46
N ARG A 323 13.03 -7.67 15.69
CA ARG A 323 13.51 -6.66 16.65
C ARG A 323 15.00 -6.36 16.52
N THR A 324 15.79 -7.36 16.14
CA THR A 324 17.24 -7.21 16.04
C THR A 324 17.62 -6.42 14.77
N PRO A 325 18.69 -5.61 14.80
CA PRO A 325 19.12 -4.89 13.60
C PRO A 325 19.42 -5.82 12.41
N ILE A 326 20.11 -6.93 12.65
CA ILE A 326 20.38 -7.95 11.61
C ILE A 326 19.08 -8.56 11.10
N GLY A 327 18.13 -8.88 11.98
CA GLY A 327 16.82 -9.39 11.58
C GLY A 327 16.06 -8.39 10.71
N LYS A 328 16.13 -7.09 11.03
CA LYS A 328 15.53 -6.02 10.21
C LYS A 328 16.15 -5.95 8.82
N THR A 329 17.48 -6.06 8.72
CA THR A 329 18.18 -6.11 7.42
C THR A 329 17.78 -7.34 6.60
N ILE A 330 17.76 -8.54 7.20
CA ILE A 330 17.34 -9.77 6.50
C ILE A 330 15.89 -9.64 6.03
N PHE A 331 15.02 -9.11 6.87
CA PHE A 331 13.61 -8.92 6.54
C PHE A 331 13.40 -7.93 5.40
N GLY A 332 14.15 -6.81 5.38
CA GLY A 332 14.11 -5.88 4.26
C GLY A 332 14.66 -6.49 2.97
N VAL A 333 15.78 -7.21 3.01
CA VAL A 333 16.32 -7.95 1.85
C VAL A 333 15.30 -8.93 1.29
N LEU A 334 14.67 -9.71 2.17
CA LEU A 334 13.61 -10.66 1.77
C LEU A 334 12.38 -9.94 1.22
N TYR A 335 12.03 -8.76 1.73
CA TYR A 335 10.94 -7.95 1.17
C TYR A 335 11.25 -7.47 -0.24
N GLY A 336 12.43 -6.87 -0.48
CA GLY A 336 12.83 -6.44 -1.81
C GLY A 336 12.85 -7.60 -2.81
N GLY A 337 13.44 -8.74 -2.43
CA GLY A 337 13.45 -9.94 -3.26
C GLY A 337 12.06 -10.56 -3.48
N CYS A 338 11.18 -10.50 -2.48
CA CYS A 338 9.81 -11.00 -2.58
C CYS A 338 8.97 -10.16 -3.53
N VAL A 339 9.06 -8.83 -3.46
CA VAL A 339 8.33 -7.95 -4.39
C VAL A 339 8.82 -8.18 -5.82
N PHE A 340 10.15 -8.21 -6.03
CA PHE A 340 10.73 -8.50 -7.34
C PHE A 340 10.26 -9.87 -7.87
N GLY A 341 10.33 -10.93 -7.06
CA GLY A 341 9.89 -12.26 -7.48
C GLY A 341 8.37 -12.35 -7.75
N LEU A 342 7.54 -11.71 -6.91
CA LEU A 342 6.09 -11.70 -7.09
C LEU A 342 5.67 -10.92 -8.33
N TYR A 343 6.34 -9.81 -8.65
CA TYR A 343 6.09 -9.05 -9.87
C TYR A 343 6.29 -9.92 -11.13
N ALA A 344 7.41 -10.65 -11.20
CA ALA A 344 7.66 -11.61 -12.29
C ALA A 344 6.61 -12.74 -12.32
N LEU A 345 6.26 -13.30 -11.16
CA LEU A 345 5.31 -14.41 -11.06
C LEU A 345 3.92 -13.99 -11.52
N LEU A 346 3.41 -12.86 -11.02
CA LEU A 346 2.08 -12.35 -11.39
C LEU A 346 2.02 -11.99 -12.87
N GLY A 347 3.06 -11.33 -13.39
CA GLY A 347 3.15 -11.02 -14.82
C GLY A 347 3.15 -12.26 -15.71
N ALA A 348 3.82 -13.34 -15.29
CA ALA A 348 3.82 -14.61 -16.01
C ALA A 348 2.44 -15.30 -16.05
N PHE A 349 1.58 -15.04 -15.05
CA PHE A 349 0.21 -15.53 -15.02
C PHE A 349 -0.81 -14.55 -15.63
N GLY A 350 -0.37 -13.41 -16.19
CA GLY A 350 -1.26 -12.39 -16.74
C GLY A 350 -2.12 -11.67 -15.69
N VAL A 351 -1.75 -11.77 -14.41
CA VAL A 351 -2.47 -11.14 -13.30
C VAL A 351 -1.90 -9.74 -13.05
N PRO A 352 -2.74 -8.73 -12.69
CA PRO A 352 -2.25 -7.38 -12.39
C PRO A 352 -1.10 -7.40 -11.37
N THR A 353 0.03 -6.80 -11.75
CA THR A 353 1.27 -6.92 -10.98
C THR A 353 1.24 -6.11 -9.68
N PHE A 354 0.28 -5.18 -9.54
CA PHE A 354 0.14 -4.35 -8.35
C PHE A 354 -0.12 -5.15 -7.05
N TYR A 355 -0.52 -6.42 -7.14
CA TYR A 355 -0.69 -7.31 -5.99
C TYR A 355 0.63 -7.74 -5.31
N ASP A 356 1.77 -7.60 -5.98
CA ASP A 356 3.11 -7.97 -5.49
C ASP A 356 3.40 -7.47 -4.05
N LYS A 357 3.11 -6.19 -3.81
CA LYS A 357 3.27 -5.51 -2.52
C LYS A 357 2.23 -5.94 -1.47
N LEU A 358 1.03 -6.34 -1.88
CA LEU A 358 -0.07 -6.74 -0.99
C LEU A 358 0.13 -8.17 -0.48
N LEU A 359 0.64 -9.06 -1.34
CA LEU A 359 0.93 -10.45 -1.01
C LEU A 359 2.25 -10.61 -0.24
N GLY A 360 3.26 -9.78 -0.52
CA GLY A 360 4.59 -9.92 0.07
C GLY A 360 4.61 -9.74 1.61
N VAL A 361 3.86 -8.77 2.15
CA VAL A 361 3.95 -8.44 3.59
C VAL A 361 3.44 -9.58 4.49
N PRO A 362 2.25 -10.16 4.26
CA PRO A 362 1.78 -11.29 5.07
C PRO A 362 2.71 -12.51 5.00
N LEU A 363 3.25 -12.82 3.81
CA LEU A 363 4.20 -13.93 3.63
C LEU A 363 5.45 -13.76 4.50
N LEU A 364 5.98 -12.53 4.57
CA LEU A 364 7.14 -12.24 5.41
C LEU A 364 6.80 -12.18 6.89
N ASN A 365 5.61 -11.70 7.28
CA ASN A 365 5.18 -11.71 8.67
C ASN A 365 5.21 -13.13 9.25
N LEU A 366 4.82 -14.16 8.47
CA LEU A 366 4.95 -15.57 8.86
C LEU A 366 6.41 -16.01 9.10
N GLY A 367 7.35 -15.40 8.37
CA GLY A 367 8.79 -15.69 8.43
C GLY A 367 9.51 -15.08 9.64
N VAL A 368 8.93 -14.10 10.35
CA VAL A 368 9.63 -13.32 11.40
C VAL A 368 10.25 -14.19 12.49
N ARG A 369 9.54 -15.19 13.01
CA ARG A 369 10.09 -16.10 14.04
C ARG A 369 11.28 -16.93 13.53
N ARG A 370 11.25 -17.32 12.25
CA ARG A 370 12.36 -18.07 11.63
C ARG A 370 13.57 -17.17 11.42
N ILE A 371 13.35 -15.92 11.03
CA ILE A 371 14.41 -14.91 10.92
C ILE A 371 15.04 -14.66 12.30
N ASP A 372 14.23 -14.41 13.33
CA ASP A 372 14.72 -14.22 14.70
C ASP A 372 15.55 -15.43 15.18
N ALA A 373 15.07 -16.66 14.92
CA ALA A 373 15.79 -17.89 15.26
C ALA A 373 17.10 -18.06 14.47
N LEU A 374 17.10 -17.72 13.18
CA LEU A 374 18.28 -17.76 12.33
C LEU A 374 19.35 -16.77 12.84
N VAL A 375 18.94 -15.55 13.17
CA VAL A 375 19.83 -14.53 13.73
C VAL A 375 20.41 -14.97 15.07
N ALA A 376 19.59 -15.57 15.95
CA ALA A 376 20.06 -16.12 17.22
C ALA A 376 21.11 -17.23 17.03
N ARG A 377 20.94 -18.11 16.02
CA ARG A 377 21.92 -19.14 15.68
C ARG A 377 23.23 -18.57 15.11
N MET A 378 23.13 -17.52 14.28
CA MET A 378 24.30 -16.87 13.67
C MET A 378 25.07 -15.97 14.64
N GLY A 379 24.39 -15.45 15.67
CA GLY A 379 24.96 -14.55 16.68
C GLY A 379 26.12 -15.14 17.50
N SER A 380 26.36 -16.45 17.46
CA SER A 380 27.53 -17.09 18.09
C SER A 380 28.84 -16.91 17.32
N ARG A 381 28.80 -16.33 16.11
CA ARG A 381 29.98 -16.10 15.27
C ARG A 381 30.54 -14.68 15.50
N ALA A 382 31.84 -14.57 15.82
CA ALA A 382 32.50 -13.30 16.17
C ALA A 382 32.27 -12.15 15.16
N ARG A 383 32.23 -12.43 13.85
CA ARG A 383 31.96 -11.39 12.82
C ARG A 383 30.54 -10.82 12.92
N PHE A 384 29.56 -11.65 13.27
CA PHE A 384 28.17 -11.24 13.44
C PHE A 384 27.97 -10.46 14.73
N GLU A 385 28.69 -10.78 15.80
CA GLU A 385 28.67 -10.00 17.04
C GLU A 385 29.21 -8.58 16.83
N THR A 386 30.30 -8.43 16.07
CA THR A 386 30.87 -7.10 15.76
C THR A 386 29.91 -6.27 14.90
N ALA A 387 29.33 -6.85 13.86
CA ALA A 387 28.36 -6.18 13.00
C ALA A 387 27.06 -5.81 13.76
N ALA A 388 26.53 -6.74 14.57
CA ALA A 388 25.39 -6.49 15.44
C ALA A 388 25.67 -5.36 16.44
N GLY A 389 26.87 -5.35 17.04
CA GLY A 389 27.31 -4.32 17.97
C GLY A 389 27.38 -2.94 17.35
N TRP A 390 27.83 -2.83 16.09
CA TRP A 390 27.84 -1.55 15.35
C TRP A 390 26.43 -1.07 15.02
N LEU A 391 25.57 -1.97 14.53
CA LEU A 391 24.18 -1.67 14.17
C LEU A 391 23.27 -1.39 15.38
N ALA A 392 23.67 -1.81 16.59
CA ALA A 392 22.92 -1.64 17.83
C ALA A 392 23.42 -0.49 18.73
N ARG A 393 24.38 0.33 18.26
CA ARG A 393 24.90 1.47 19.04
C ARG A 393 23.80 2.49 19.39
N PRO A 394 23.94 3.26 20.49
CA PRO A 394 23.10 4.42 20.73
C PRO A 394 23.16 5.37 19.52
N ARG A 395 22.01 5.83 19.02
CA ARG A 395 21.86 6.63 17.78
C ARG A 395 22.21 5.92 16.47
N ALA A 396 22.41 4.59 16.45
CA ALA A 396 22.67 3.85 15.21
C ALA A 396 21.58 4.09 14.14
N ASN A 397 20.32 4.26 14.55
CA ASN A 397 19.24 4.61 13.63
C ASN A 397 19.49 5.93 12.89
N LEU A 398 20.04 6.97 13.55
CA LEU A 398 20.35 8.24 12.89
C LEU A 398 21.48 8.08 11.86
N THR A 399 22.50 7.26 12.17
CA THR A 399 23.55 6.93 11.20
C THR A 399 22.99 6.15 10.01
N GLN A 400 22.11 5.18 10.27
CA GLN A 400 21.41 4.42 9.22
C GLN A 400 20.54 5.34 8.36
N MET A 401 19.84 6.29 8.96
CA MET A 401 19.06 7.30 8.24
C MET A 401 19.95 8.20 7.41
N ALA A 402 21.09 8.65 7.93
CA ALA A 402 22.04 9.46 7.15
C ALA A 402 22.59 8.72 5.93
N VAL A 403 22.93 7.42 6.09
CA VAL A 403 23.34 6.57 4.97
C VAL A 403 22.19 6.38 3.97
N TRP A 404 20.97 6.15 4.46
CA TRP A 404 19.79 6.01 3.62
C TRP A 404 19.46 7.30 2.84
N ILE A 405 19.59 8.46 3.48
CA ILE A 405 19.46 9.79 2.86
C ILE A 405 20.52 9.99 1.78
N ALA A 406 21.78 9.72 2.08
CA ALA A 406 22.85 9.83 1.09
C ALA A 406 22.60 8.91 -0.11
N PHE A 407 22.17 7.67 0.14
CA PHE A 407 21.84 6.72 -0.91
C PHE A 407 20.65 7.20 -1.76
N PHE A 408 19.55 7.63 -1.15
CA PHE A 408 18.37 8.10 -1.86
C PHE A 408 18.66 9.31 -2.75
N PHE A 409 19.40 10.31 -2.23
CA PHE A 409 19.79 11.47 -3.03
C PHE A 409 20.80 11.11 -4.12
N THR A 410 21.65 10.11 -3.91
CA THR A 410 22.53 9.58 -4.98
C THR A 410 21.68 8.96 -6.09
N MET A 411 20.71 8.10 -5.76
CA MET A 411 19.82 7.50 -6.76
C MET A 411 18.97 8.56 -7.48
N THR A 412 18.52 9.59 -6.76
CA THR A 412 17.78 10.72 -7.32
C THR A 412 18.64 11.51 -8.31
N ALA A 413 19.89 11.81 -7.97
CA ALA A 413 20.83 12.49 -8.87
C ALA A 413 21.16 11.67 -10.13
N LEU A 414 21.03 10.34 -10.06
CA LEU A 414 21.18 9.44 -11.20
C LEU A 414 19.88 9.26 -12.02
N GLY A 415 18.78 9.93 -11.65
CA GLY A 415 17.50 9.85 -12.35
C GLY A 415 16.66 8.61 -12.03
N ALA A 416 16.99 7.87 -10.97
CA ALA A 416 16.32 6.61 -10.61
C ALA A 416 15.03 6.78 -9.77
N THR A 417 14.63 8.03 -9.46
CA THR A 417 13.44 8.35 -8.64
C THR A 417 12.51 9.32 -9.38
N ASP A 418 12.33 10.56 -8.92
CA ASP A 418 11.45 11.58 -9.52
C ASP A 418 12.00 12.17 -10.85
N GLY A 419 13.10 11.62 -11.37
CA GLY A 419 13.71 12.04 -12.63
C GLY A 419 13.11 11.34 -13.84
N ARG A 420 13.49 11.78 -15.05
CA ARG A 420 13.10 11.11 -16.29
C ARG A 420 13.63 9.68 -16.31
N HIS A 421 12.72 8.72 -16.43
CA HIS A 421 13.06 7.31 -16.55
C HIS A 421 13.10 6.91 -18.03
N ARG A 422 13.97 5.96 -18.38
CA ARG A 422 14.10 5.50 -19.77
C ARG A 422 12.81 4.87 -20.29
N GLY A 423 12.06 4.22 -19.41
CA GLY A 423 10.79 3.60 -19.75
C GLY A 423 9.61 4.57 -19.84
N ASP A 424 9.80 5.87 -19.58
CA ASP A 424 8.73 6.87 -19.76
C ASP A 424 8.44 7.16 -21.24
N THR A 425 9.38 6.84 -22.14
CA THR A 425 9.26 7.22 -23.55
C THR A 425 8.68 6.10 -24.40
N VAL A 426 7.55 6.35 -25.05
CA VAL A 426 6.95 5.40 -26.01
C VAL A 426 7.94 5.00 -27.12
N PRO A 427 8.70 5.93 -27.74
CA PRO A 427 9.69 5.56 -28.76
C PRO A 427 10.75 4.56 -28.29
N PHE A 428 11.10 4.59 -27.00
CA PHE A 428 12.04 3.59 -26.45
C PHE A 428 11.45 2.18 -26.48
N TRP A 429 10.17 2.02 -26.14
CA TRP A 429 9.48 0.73 -26.14
C TRP A 429 9.19 0.23 -27.56
N GLU A 430 8.85 1.12 -28.49
CA GLU A 430 8.76 0.79 -29.92
C GLU A 430 10.09 0.21 -30.43
N GLN A 431 11.20 0.89 -30.16
CA GLN A 431 12.53 0.43 -30.55
C GLN A 431 12.92 -0.88 -29.85
N ALA A 432 12.70 -1.00 -28.54
CA ALA A 432 13.03 -2.20 -27.78
C ALA A 432 12.22 -3.42 -28.27
N CYS A 433 10.95 -3.21 -28.65
CA CYS A 433 10.12 -4.25 -29.26
C CYS A 433 10.66 -4.66 -30.64
N ALA A 434 11.00 -3.69 -31.50
CA ALA A 434 11.58 -3.97 -32.82
C ALA A 434 12.93 -4.72 -32.73
N GLU A 435 13.72 -4.45 -31.70
CA GLU A 435 14.97 -5.15 -31.42
C GLU A 435 14.78 -6.54 -30.77
N GLY A 436 13.54 -6.95 -30.50
CA GLY A 436 13.22 -8.25 -29.89
C GLY A 436 13.65 -8.36 -28.42
N ARG A 437 13.73 -7.24 -27.69
CA ARG A 437 14.12 -7.27 -26.28
C ARG A 437 13.06 -7.97 -25.41
N PRO A 438 13.46 -8.66 -24.33
CA PRO A 438 12.53 -9.42 -23.50
C PRO A 438 11.37 -8.55 -22.99
N GLN A 439 10.14 -9.04 -23.14
CA GLN A 439 8.89 -8.39 -22.70
C GLN A 439 8.59 -7.02 -23.36
N ALA A 440 9.45 -6.47 -24.21
CA ALA A 440 9.31 -5.10 -24.70
C ALA A 440 8.01 -4.86 -25.48
N CYS A 441 7.62 -5.78 -26.37
CA CYS A 441 6.37 -5.66 -27.11
C CYS A 441 5.13 -5.75 -26.22
N GLN A 442 5.14 -6.65 -25.23
CA GLN A 442 4.06 -6.75 -24.25
C GLN A 442 3.93 -5.45 -23.44
N ARG A 443 5.06 -4.84 -23.05
CA ARG A 443 5.08 -3.54 -22.34
C ARG A 443 4.59 -2.40 -23.22
N LEU A 444 4.97 -2.36 -24.49
CA LEU A 444 4.48 -1.36 -25.43
C LEU A 444 2.94 -1.35 -25.48
N ILE A 445 2.33 -2.52 -25.64
CA ILE A 445 0.87 -2.68 -25.64
C ILE A 445 0.25 -2.21 -24.32
N GLN A 446 0.85 -2.55 -23.17
CA GLN A 446 0.37 -2.09 -21.86
C GLN A 446 0.40 -0.55 -21.74
N ILE A 447 1.48 0.07 -22.22
CA ILE A 447 1.65 1.53 -22.16
C ILE A 447 0.66 2.24 -23.08
N GLU A 448 0.52 1.78 -24.32
CA GLU A 448 -0.45 2.35 -25.26
C GLU A 448 -1.89 2.15 -24.77
N ALA A 449 -2.21 1.01 -24.15
CA ALA A 449 -3.50 0.76 -23.52
C ALA A 449 -3.77 1.75 -22.38
N SER A 450 -2.79 2.00 -21.51
CA SER A 450 -2.91 3.02 -20.46
C SER A 450 -3.16 4.41 -21.05
N TYR A 451 -2.41 4.82 -22.07
CA TYR A 451 -2.61 6.13 -22.70
C TYR A 451 -3.94 6.24 -23.44
N CYS A 452 -4.40 5.17 -24.10
CA CYS A 452 -5.71 5.13 -24.73
C CYS A 452 -6.84 5.25 -23.69
N ALA A 453 -6.68 4.59 -22.53
CA ALA A 453 -7.59 4.74 -21.40
C ALA A 453 -7.66 6.20 -20.92
N ASP A 454 -6.52 6.90 -20.89
CA ASP A 454 -6.37 8.34 -20.60
C ASP A 454 -6.78 9.27 -21.76
N ALA A 455 -7.48 8.73 -22.78
CA ALA A 455 -7.98 9.46 -23.94
C ALA A 455 -6.90 10.04 -24.88
N SER A 456 -5.74 9.40 -24.96
CA SER A 456 -4.79 9.60 -26.08
C SER A 456 -5.37 8.98 -27.35
N ALA A 457 -5.77 9.83 -28.29
CA ALA A 457 -6.34 9.40 -29.55
C ALA A 457 -5.31 8.70 -30.43
N TRP A 458 -4.05 9.16 -30.36
CA TRP A 458 -2.93 8.50 -31.01
C TRP A 458 -2.72 7.07 -30.48
N ALA A 459 -2.66 6.88 -29.16
CA ALA A 459 -2.41 5.57 -28.57
C ALA A 459 -3.54 4.58 -28.87
N CYS A 460 -4.80 5.04 -28.84
CA CYS A 460 -5.92 4.22 -29.28
C CYS A 460 -5.79 3.80 -30.76
N ASN A 461 -5.34 4.69 -31.66
CA ASN A 461 -5.11 4.31 -33.05
C ASN A 461 -4.02 3.24 -33.19
N GLU A 462 -2.89 3.38 -32.50
CA GLU A 462 -1.79 2.41 -32.56
C GLU A 462 -2.21 1.04 -31.99
N LEU A 463 -2.93 1.00 -30.87
CA LEU A 463 -3.52 -0.26 -30.37
C LEU A 463 -4.41 -0.93 -31.41
N GLY A 464 -5.30 -0.15 -32.04
CA GLY A 464 -6.16 -0.68 -33.10
C GLY A 464 -5.36 -1.29 -34.25
N ARG A 465 -4.21 -0.69 -34.59
CA ARG A 465 -3.29 -1.24 -35.61
C ARG A 465 -2.64 -2.53 -35.14
N HIS A 466 -2.13 -2.60 -33.91
CA HIS A 466 -1.50 -3.83 -33.38
C HIS A 466 -2.47 -5.01 -33.38
N TYR A 467 -3.72 -4.80 -32.95
CA TYR A 467 -4.77 -5.84 -32.99
C TYR A 467 -5.26 -6.16 -34.40
N ARG A 468 -5.16 -5.22 -35.36
CA ARG A 468 -5.46 -5.50 -36.77
C ARG A 468 -4.36 -6.33 -37.44
N GLU A 469 -3.11 -5.97 -37.20
CA GLU A 469 -1.94 -6.57 -37.83
C GLU A 469 -1.61 -7.96 -37.25
N GLY A 470 -1.75 -8.14 -35.94
CA GLY A 470 -1.47 -9.41 -35.28
C GLY A 470 0.01 -9.75 -35.14
N ALA A 471 0.91 -8.77 -35.30
CA ALA A 471 2.36 -8.99 -35.29
C ALA A 471 2.94 -9.20 -33.88
N ILE A 472 2.43 -8.45 -32.89
CA ILE A 472 2.92 -8.49 -31.49
C ILE A 472 1.85 -8.91 -30.46
N VAL A 473 0.58 -8.92 -30.87
CA VAL A 473 -0.58 -9.42 -30.11
C VAL A 473 -1.40 -10.30 -31.03
N GLU A 474 -2.26 -11.15 -30.47
CA GLU A 474 -3.21 -11.92 -31.28
C GLU A 474 -4.15 -10.97 -32.03
N ALA A 475 -4.37 -11.25 -33.32
CA ALA A 475 -5.21 -10.41 -34.14
C ALA A 475 -6.67 -10.48 -33.67
N ASP A 476 -7.28 -9.33 -33.40
CA ASP A 476 -8.66 -9.19 -32.98
C ASP A 476 -9.31 -8.03 -33.75
N ALA A 477 -10.10 -8.37 -34.75
CA ALA A 477 -10.74 -7.38 -35.62
C ALA A 477 -11.79 -6.54 -34.88
N GLU A 478 -12.48 -7.10 -33.90
CA GLU A 478 -13.52 -6.41 -33.14
C GLU A 478 -12.88 -5.39 -32.20
N LEU A 479 -11.87 -5.83 -31.45
CA LEU A 479 -11.13 -4.96 -30.55
C LEU A 479 -10.39 -3.85 -31.31
N ALA A 480 -9.81 -4.17 -32.48
CA ALA A 480 -9.21 -3.18 -33.36
C ALA A 480 -10.20 -2.09 -33.78
N LEU A 481 -11.41 -2.48 -34.21
CA LEU A 481 -12.47 -1.53 -34.59
C LEU A 481 -12.93 -0.70 -33.39
N GLY A 482 -13.02 -1.30 -32.20
CA GLY A 482 -13.34 -0.58 -30.95
C GLY A 482 -12.33 0.54 -30.67
N TYR A 483 -11.04 0.24 -30.77
CA TYR A 483 -9.98 1.23 -30.56
C TYR A 483 -9.94 2.31 -31.65
N PHE A 484 -10.11 1.95 -32.92
CA PHE A 484 -10.25 2.93 -34.00
C PHE A 484 -11.48 3.84 -33.81
N GLY A 485 -12.61 3.28 -33.38
CA GLY A 485 -13.81 4.03 -33.02
C GLY A 485 -13.53 5.07 -31.95
N ARG A 486 -12.93 4.66 -30.83
CA ARG A 486 -12.56 5.56 -29.72
C ARG A 486 -11.62 6.67 -30.17
N ALA A 487 -10.58 6.36 -30.94
CA ALA A 487 -9.67 7.36 -31.49
C ALA A 487 -10.36 8.32 -32.47
N CYS A 488 -11.31 7.83 -33.27
CA CYS A 488 -12.10 8.65 -34.19
C CYS A 488 -13.04 9.61 -33.44
N GLU A 489 -13.67 9.18 -32.36
CA GLU A 489 -14.47 10.04 -31.47
C GLU A 489 -13.62 11.15 -30.84
N LEU A 490 -12.36 10.85 -30.52
CA LEU A 490 -11.33 11.82 -30.11
C LEU A 490 -10.77 12.64 -31.29
N ARG A 491 -11.44 12.60 -32.44
CA ARG A 491 -11.18 13.37 -33.67
C ARG A 491 -9.84 13.08 -34.33
N PHE A 492 -9.25 11.89 -34.14
CA PHE A 492 -8.00 11.50 -34.79
C PHE A 492 -8.27 10.95 -36.20
N GLN A 493 -8.02 11.78 -37.23
CA GLN A 493 -8.37 11.47 -38.61
C GLN A 493 -7.85 10.11 -39.12
N PRO A 494 -6.60 9.69 -38.85
CA PRO A 494 -6.13 8.36 -39.26
C PRO A 494 -7.01 7.22 -38.73
N ALA A 495 -7.52 7.33 -37.50
CA ALA A 495 -8.38 6.31 -36.92
C ALA A 495 -9.74 6.22 -37.62
N CYS A 496 -10.33 7.35 -38.02
CA CYS A 496 -11.56 7.34 -38.80
C CYS A 496 -11.36 6.67 -40.17
N LEU A 497 -10.20 6.85 -40.80
CA LEU A 497 -9.86 6.15 -42.04
C LEU A 497 -9.62 4.66 -41.81
N ASN A 498 -8.93 4.29 -40.72
CA ASN A 498 -8.76 2.89 -40.33
C ASN A 498 -10.10 2.21 -40.00
N LEU A 499 -11.08 2.94 -39.46
CA LEU A 499 -12.43 2.42 -39.20
C LEU A 499 -13.21 2.15 -40.51
N LEU A 500 -13.02 3.00 -41.52
CA LEU A 500 -13.67 2.87 -42.83
C LEU A 500 -13.04 1.76 -43.69
N GLU A 501 -11.72 1.73 -43.80
CA GLU A 501 -10.99 0.83 -44.69
C GLU A 501 -10.64 -0.51 -44.02
N GLN A 502 -10.59 -0.54 -42.68
CA GLN A 502 -10.34 -1.73 -41.85
C GLN A 502 -9.00 -2.44 -42.09
N ASP A 503 -8.04 -1.80 -42.77
CA ASP A 503 -6.71 -2.35 -43.05
C ASP A 503 -5.65 -1.92 -42.03
N GLY A 504 -5.95 -0.92 -41.19
CA GLY A 504 -5.04 -0.42 -40.16
C GLY A 504 -3.81 0.30 -40.72
N ARG A 505 -3.81 0.77 -41.98
CA ARG A 505 -2.60 1.37 -42.59
C ARG A 505 -2.37 2.83 -42.22
N TYR A 506 -3.39 3.56 -41.79
CA TYR A 506 -3.30 4.99 -41.56
C TYR A 506 -2.65 5.30 -40.21
N ARG A 507 -1.70 6.23 -40.22
CA ARG A 507 -0.94 6.70 -39.04
C ARG A 507 -0.61 8.18 -39.20
N ALA A 508 -0.48 8.89 -38.09
CA ALA A 508 0.05 10.25 -38.04
C ALA A 508 0.78 10.47 -36.70
N PRO A 509 1.62 11.51 -36.58
CA PRO A 509 2.21 11.88 -35.30
C PRO A 509 1.13 12.18 -34.23
N PRO A 510 1.46 12.02 -32.93
CA PRO A 510 0.59 12.44 -31.83
C PRO A 510 0.25 13.93 -31.92
N LYS A 511 -0.99 14.30 -31.59
CA LYS A 511 -1.41 15.71 -31.51
C LYS A 511 -0.88 16.37 -30.24
N PRO A 512 -0.93 17.71 -30.12
CA PRO A 512 -0.55 18.40 -28.90
C PRO A 512 -1.28 17.92 -27.62
N LEU A 513 -2.53 17.47 -27.71
CA LEU A 513 -3.24 16.89 -26.56
C LEU A 513 -2.70 15.51 -26.19
N ASP A 514 -2.38 14.66 -27.18
CA ASP A 514 -1.75 13.36 -26.95
C ASP A 514 -0.36 13.55 -26.32
N LEU A 515 0.45 14.47 -26.85
CA LEU A 515 1.79 14.77 -26.33
C LEU A 515 1.78 15.23 -24.86
N ARG A 516 0.73 15.94 -24.42
CA ARG A 516 0.59 16.33 -23.00
C ARG A 516 0.39 15.13 -22.07
N LEU A 517 -0.09 13.99 -22.59
CA LEU A 517 -0.19 12.73 -21.86
C LEU A 517 1.11 11.91 -22.01
N LEU A 518 1.60 11.78 -23.24
CA LEU A 518 2.74 10.92 -23.61
C LEU A 518 4.09 11.42 -23.07
N LEU A 519 4.22 12.71 -22.72
CA LEU A 519 5.47 13.33 -22.28
C LEU A 519 5.50 13.66 -20.78
N ARG A 520 4.54 13.15 -20.02
CA ARG A 520 4.46 13.37 -18.57
C ARG A 520 5.63 12.64 -17.90
N GLU A 521 6.46 13.40 -17.19
CA GLU A 521 7.50 12.85 -16.32
C GLU A 521 7.12 13.15 -14.88
N GLY A 522 7.33 12.19 -13.97
CA GLY A 522 7.10 12.39 -12.54
C GLY A 522 5.73 12.98 -12.18
N GLY A 523 4.69 12.67 -12.97
CA GLY A 523 3.32 13.15 -12.74
C GLY A 523 2.97 14.52 -13.29
N ALA A 524 3.93 15.25 -13.89
CA ALA A 524 3.73 16.63 -14.32
C ALA A 524 2.47 16.80 -15.18
N ASN A 525 1.70 17.84 -14.86
CA ASN A 525 0.57 18.28 -15.69
C ASN A 525 1.10 19.25 -16.75
N LEU A 526 0.99 18.86 -18.03
CA LEU A 526 1.51 19.62 -19.16
C LEU A 526 0.45 20.49 -19.86
N MET A 527 -0.74 20.66 -19.25
CA MET A 527 -1.83 21.41 -19.87
C MET A 527 -1.49 22.89 -20.11
N GLU A 528 -0.70 23.50 -19.24
CA GLU A 528 -0.28 24.90 -19.35
C GLU A 528 1.00 25.09 -20.18
N MET A 529 1.67 24.00 -20.58
CA MET A 529 2.90 24.06 -21.36
C MET A 529 2.62 24.57 -22.80
N PRO A 530 3.34 25.61 -23.28
CA PRO A 530 3.25 26.07 -24.66
C PRO A 530 3.63 24.99 -25.67
N GLU A 531 2.95 24.94 -26.83
CA GLU A 531 3.21 23.92 -27.85
C GLU A 531 4.66 23.86 -28.35
N PRO A 532 5.40 24.98 -28.54
CA PRO A 532 6.80 24.92 -28.94
C PRO A 532 7.69 24.21 -27.90
N GLU A 533 7.45 24.45 -26.61
CA GLU A 533 8.16 23.77 -25.52
C GLU A 533 7.78 22.29 -25.45
N LEU A 534 6.50 21.98 -25.68
CA LEU A 534 6.01 20.60 -25.75
C LEU A 534 6.66 19.82 -26.90
N HIS A 535 6.86 20.45 -28.06
CA HIS A 535 7.58 19.87 -29.19
C HIS A 535 9.07 19.68 -28.90
N ALA A 536 9.73 20.67 -28.27
CA ALA A 536 11.13 20.51 -27.84
C ALA A 536 11.29 19.31 -26.89
N ARG A 537 10.38 19.20 -25.91
CA ARG A 537 10.30 18.05 -24.99
C ARG A 537 10.03 16.74 -25.74
N ALA A 538 9.15 16.73 -26.74
CA ALA A 538 8.91 15.56 -27.57
C ALA A 538 10.19 15.10 -28.29
N CYS A 539 10.98 16.02 -28.82
CA CYS A 539 12.27 15.70 -29.42
C CYS A 539 13.24 15.08 -28.41
N GLU A 540 13.33 15.65 -27.20
CA GLU A 540 14.12 15.05 -26.12
C GLU A 540 13.65 13.63 -25.77
N HIS A 541 12.35 13.34 -25.92
CA HIS A 541 11.73 12.02 -25.71
C HIS A 541 11.94 11.02 -26.85
N GLY A 542 12.65 11.42 -27.91
CA GLY A 542 12.95 10.56 -29.05
C GLY A 542 11.89 10.59 -30.15
N TRP A 543 10.91 11.50 -30.08
CA TRP A 543 9.95 11.69 -31.15
C TRP A 543 10.60 12.45 -32.31
N THR A 544 11.01 11.72 -33.34
CA THR A 544 11.78 12.27 -34.47
C THR A 544 11.07 13.39 -35.21
N PHE A 545 9.74 13.30 -35.38
CA PHE A 545 8.94 14.34 -36.04
C PHE A 545 9.01 15.70 -35.35
N ALA A 546 9.30 15.73 -34.05
CA ALA A 546 9.36 16.97 -33.27
C ALA A 546 10.76 17.62 -33.29
N CYS A 547 11.78 16.89 -33.75
CA CYS A 547 13.16 17.38 -33.80
C CYS A 547 13.47 18.26 -35.02
N GLU A 548 12.58 18.31 -36.02
CA GLU A 548 12.82 19.02 -37.29
C GLU A 548 12.72 20.55 -37.16
N GLY A 549 12.00 21.07 -36.16
CA GLY A 549 11.85 22.51 -35.89
C GLY A 549 12.88 23.12 -34.93
N ALA A 550 13.78 22.30 -34.36
CA ALA A 550 14.79 22.73 -33.39
C ALA A 550 16.20 22.90 -34.00
N ARG A 551 16.33 22.78 -35.33
CA ARG A 551 17.59 22.96 -36.06
C ARG A 551 17.72 24.33 -36.70
#